data_AF-A0A9P1G7I9-F1
#
_entry.id   AF-A0A9P1G7I9-F1
#
_cell.length_a   1.000
_cell.length_b   1.000
_cell.length_c   1.000
_cell.angle_alpha   90.00
_cell.angle_beta   90.00
_cell.angle_gamma   90.00
#
_symmetry.space_group_name_H-M   'P 1'
#
loop_
_entity.id
_entity.type
_entity.pdbx_description
1 polymer ?
#
loop_
_entity_poly.entity_id
_entity_poly.type
_entity_poly.pdbx_seq_one_letter_code
_entity_poly.pdbx_strand_id
1 'polypeptide(L)'
;MCDEQLTCYEPEAKGHLLKGLDFHKYYFDLMQGQSDSAGKKEVRQTTMVAPNITWMCNRQAAIVCFKRLVQAGVNTIVTEESRVWEFVGSRWKLRHFHRSPGAS
;
A
#
# COMPACT_ATOMS: atom_id res chain seq x y z
N MET A 1 8.95 -1.54 -7.89
CA MET A 1 8.93 -2.07 -6.51
C MET A 1 7.94 -3.22 -6.37
N CYS A 2 6.75 -3.15 -6.98
CA CYS A 2 5.81 -4.27 -7.01
C CYS A 2 6.25 -5.38 -7.98
N ASP A 3 5.79 -6.59 -7.69
CA ASP A 3 5.80 -7.71 -8.62
C ASP A 3 4.67 -7.60 -9.65
N GLU A 4 4.83 -8.16 -10.84
CA GLU A 4 3.79 -8.19 -11.88
C GLU A 4 2.63 -9.09 -11.50
N GLN A 5 2.87 -10.09 -10.65
CA GLN A 5 1.85 -10.98 -10.09
C GLN A 5 1.45 -10.58 -8.66
N LEU A 6 1.63 -9.31 -8.29
CA LEU A 6 1.23 -8.78 -6.98
C LEU A 6 -0.20 -9.22 -6.64
N THR A 7 -0.39 -9.74 -5.44
CA THR A 7 -1.73 -10.04 -4.93
C THR A 7 -2.12 -9.07 -3.83
N CYS A 8 -3.41 -8.76 -3.69
CA CYS A 8 -3.83 -7.93 -2.56
C CYS A 8 -5.27 -8.14 -2.09
N TYR A 9 -5.48 -7.79 -0.83
CA TYR A 9 -6.77 -7.44 -0.26
C TYR A 9 -6.77 -5.99 0.17
N GLU A 10 -7.76 -5.23 -0.28
CA GLU A 10 -7.98 -3.85 0.16
C GLU A 10 -9.46 -3.48 0.07
N PRO A 11 -9.92 -2.40 0.74
CA PRO A 11 -11.34 -2.04 0.77
C PRO A 11 -11.98 -1.86 -0.62
N GLU A 12 -11.21 -1.38 -1.58
CA GLU A 12 -11.59 -1.15 -2.97
C GLU A 12 -11.84 -2.47 -3.72
N ALA A 13 -11.22 -3.56 -3.30
CA ALA A 13 -11.39 -4.89 -3.87
C ALA A 13 -12.72 -5.57 -3.46
N LYS A 14 -13.49 -4.97 -2.55
CA LYS A 14 -14.81 -5.47 -2.09
C LYS A 14 -14.80 -6.96 -1.71
N GLY A 15 -13.77 -7.37 -0.96
CA GLY A 15 -13.64 -8.75 -0.46
C GLY A 15 -13.03 -9.75 -1.44
N HIS A 16 -12.59 -9.33 -2.63
CA HIS A 16 -11.94 -10.20 -3.61
C HIS A 16 -10.42 -10.13 -3.49
N LEU A 17 -9.76 -11.25 -3.76
CA LEU A 17 -8.31 -11.29 -3.94
C LEU A 17 -7.99 -10.76 -5.34
N LEU A 18 -7.30 -9.62 -5.41
CA LEU A 18 -6.83 -9.09 -6.68
C LEU A 18 -5.47 -9.69 -7.04
N LYS A 19 -5.19 -9.73 -8.34
CA LYS A 19 -3.89 -10.13 -8.90
C LYS A 19 -3.47 -9.14 -9.99
N GLY A 20 -2.18 -8.83 -10.05
CA GLY A 20 -1.62 -7.92 -11.03
C GLY A 20 -1.69 -6.44 -10.62
N LEU A 21 -1.31 -5.57 -11.55
CA LEU A 21 -1.14 -4.14 -11.29
C LEU A 21 -2.27 -3.27 -11.86
N ASP A 22 -3.06 -3.79 -12.80
CA ASP A 22 -4.03 -3.00 -13.58
C ASP A 22 -5.11 -2.35 -12.70
N PHE A 23 -5.59 -3.05 -11.67
CA PHE A 23 -6.57 -2.51 -10.73
C PHE A 23 -6.05 -1.24 -10.03
N HIS A 24 -4.78 -1.23 -9.63
CA HIS A 24 -4.16 -0.08 -8.97
C HIS A 24 -3.83 1.03 -9.98
N LYS A 25 -3.42 0.66 -11.21
CA LYS A 25 -3.10 1.61 -12.29
C LYS A 25 -4.25 2.59 -12.56
N TYR A 26 -5.49 2.11 -12.51
CA TYR A 26 -6.69 2.94 -12.64
C TYR A 26 -6.66 4.18 -11.71
N TYR A 27 -6.32 4.01 -10.43
CA TYR A 27 -6.27 5.12 -9.47
C TYR A 27 -5.09 6.07 -9.71
N PHE A 28 -3.97 5.57 -10.25
CA PHE A 28 -2.85 6.43 -10.65
C PHE A 28 -3.21 7.31 -11.85
N ASP A 29 -3.85 6.74 -12.86
CA ASP A 29 -4.28 7.47 -14.06
C ASP A 29 -5.33 8.54 -13.68
N LEU A 30 -6.28 8.20 -12.80
CA LEU A 30 -7.28 9.14 -12.29
C LEU A 30 -6.64 10.33 -11.56
N MET A 31 -5.64 10.07 -10.70
CA MET A 31 -4.95 11.13 -9.96
C MET A 31 -4.11 12.04 -10.85
N GLN A 32 -3.52 11.50 -11.93
CA GLN A 32 -2.79 12.29 -12.93
C GLN A 32 -3.74 13.19 -13.74
N GLY A 33 -4.90 12.67 -14.16
CA GLY A 33 -5.89 13.47 -14.88
C GLY A 33 -6.49 14.62 -14.04
N GLN A 34 -6.54 14.48 -12.71
CA GLN A 34 -7.07 15.52 -11.81
C GLN A 34 -6.08 16.66 -11.54
N SER A 35 -4.77 16.42 -11.60
CA SER A 35 -3.77 17.49 -11.36
C SER A 35 -3.77 18.56 -12.44
N ASP A 36 -4.28 18.25 -13.63
CA ASP A 36 -4.23 19.15 -14.78
C ASP A 36 -5.42 20.13 -14.81
N SER A 37 -6.44 19.93 -13.96
CA SER A 37 -7.72 20.67 -14.02
C SER A 37 -8.17 21.35 -12.72
N ALA A 38 -7.51 21.17 -11.57
CA ALA A 38 -8.07 21.63 -10.29
C ALA A 38 -7.02 22.12 -9.26
N GLY A 39 -6.99 23.44 -9.03
CA GLY A 39 -6.76 24.08 -7.73
C GLY A 39 -5.56 23.67 -6.86
N LYS A 40 -5.53 24.18 -5.62
CA LYS A 40 -4.44 23.97 -4.65
C LYS A 40 -4.45 22.51 -4.19
N LYS A 41 -3.46 21.71 -4.61
CA LYS A 41 -3.28 20.32 -4.19
C LYS A 41 -3.27 20.22 -2.67
N GLU A 42 -4.23 19.50 -2.09
CA GLU A 42 -4.27 19.25 -0.66
C GLU A 42 -2.99 18.52 -0.23
N VAL A 43 -2.26 19.09 0.71
CA VAL A 43 -1.02 18.49 1.23
C VAL A 43 -1.41 17.29 2.09
N ARG A 44 -0.94 16.10 1.69
CA ARG A 44 -1.13 14.86 2.43
C ARG A 44 0.19 14.44 3.07
N GLN A 45 0.15 14.13 4.36
CA GLN A 45 1.29 13.54 5.07
C GLN A 45 1.00 12.09 5.39
N THR A 46 1.95 11.19 5.12
CA THR A 46 1.81 9.75 5.41
C THR A 46 2.86 9.33 6.44
N THR A 47 2.41 8.72 7.53
CA THR A 47 3.28 8.22 8.62
C THR A 47 3.08 6.71 8.80
N MET A 48 4.19 5.98 8.88
CA MET A 48 4.21 4.57 9.25
C MET A 48 4.45 4.45 10.75
N VAL A 49 3.45 3.96 11.49
CA VAL A 49 3.49 3.86 12.95
C VAL A 49 3.80 2.43 13.36
N ALA A 50 4.75 2.29 14.30
CA ALA A 50 5.17 1.05 14.91
C ALA A 50 5.42 -0.09 13.89
N PRO A 51 6.32 0.11 12.91
CA PRO A 51 6.62 -0.94 11.94
C PRO A 51 7.20 -2.17 12.65
N ASN A 52 6.58 -3.32 12.44
CA ASN A 52 7.06 -4.62 12.86
C ASN A 52 7.54 -5.40 11.63
N ILE A 53 8.78 -5.90 11.68
CA ILE A 53 9.39 -6.66 10.59
C ILE A 53 9.69 -8.08 11.06
N THR A 54 9.07 -9.05 10.42
CA THR A 54 9.38 -10.48 10.62
C THR A 54 10.16 -10.98 9.42
N TRP A 55 11.41 -11.37 9.64
CA TRP A 55 12.26 -11.99 8.61
C TRP A 55 11.92 -13.47 8.42
N MET A 56 11.93 -13.92 7.17
CA MET A 56 11.66 -15.30 6.78
C MET A 56 12.70 -15.78 5.76
N CYS A 57 12.72 -17.07 5.46
CA CYS A 57 13.54 -17.66 4.39
C CYS A 57 15.01 -17.20 4.44
N ASN A 58 15.67 -17.30 5.59
CA ASN A 58 17.05 -16.82 5.77
C ASN A 58 17.27 -15.36 5.31
N ARG A 59 16.33 -14.46 5.64
CA ARG A 59 16.30 -13.04 5.25
C ARG A 59 16.10 -12.79 3.75
N GLN A 60 15.64 -13.78 2.98
CA GLN A 60 15.22 -13.59 1.59
C GLN A 60 13.75 -13.19 1.46
N ALA A 61 12.98 -13.23 2.54
CA ALA A 61 11.61 -12.71 2.58
C ALA A 61 11.36 -11.97 3.89
N ALA A 62 10.40 -11.05 3.88
CA ALA A 62 10.00 -10.31 5.07
C ALA A 62 8.49 -9.99 5.05
N ILE A 63 7.87 -10.06 6.23
CA ILE A 63 6.54 -9.48 6.47
C ILE A 63 6.75 -8.16 7.20
N VAL A 64 6.13 -7.10 6.70
CA VAL A 64 6.14 -5.77 7.32
C VAL A 64 4.71 -5.40 7.69
N CYS A 65 4.44 -5.31 8.98
CA CYS A 65 3.13 -4.94 9.53
C CYS A 65 3.22 -3.56 10.20
N PHE A 66 2.26 -2.68 9.95
CA PHE A 66 2.25 -1.33 10.51
C PHE A 66 0.85 -0.71 10.50
N LYS A 67 0.66 0.33 11.30
CA LYS A 67 -0.46 1.26 11.11
C LYS A 67 -0.02 2.39 10.20
N ARG A 68 -0.80 2.68 9.15
CA ARG A 68 -0.59 3.82 8.26
C ARG A 68 -1.54 4.93 8.64
N LEU A 69 -0.98 6.10 8.96
CA LEU A 69 -1.73 7.33 9.19
C LEU A 69 -1.56 8.21 7.96
N VAL A 70 -2.67 8.66 7.38
CA VAL A 70 -2.70 9.65 6.31
C VAL A 70 -3.43 10.87 6.82
N GLN A 71 -2.71 11.98 6.95
CA GLN A 71 -3.26 13.27 7.39
C GLN A 71 -3.52 14.15 6.17
N ALA A 72 -4.73 14.68 6.06
CA ALA A 72 -5.18 15.57 5.00
C ALA A 72 -6.03 16.69 5.62
N GLY A 73 -5.44 17.89 5.72
CA GLY A 73 -6.03 18.99 6.49
C GLY A 73 -6.23 18.61 7.97
N VAL A 74 -7.47 18.69 8.44
CA VAL A 74 -7.86 18.31 9.83
C VAL A 74 -8.23 16.84 9.98
N ASN A 75 -8.28 16.09 8.87
CA ASN A 75 -8.70 14.69 8.88
C ASN A 75 -7.48 13.77 8.98
N THR A 76 -7.62 12.68 9.74
CA THR A 76 -6.64 11.59 9.79
C THR A 76 -7.34 10.27 9.44
N ILE A 77 -6.82 9.59 8.43
CA ILE A 77 -7.27 8.25 8.04
C ILE A 77 -6.25 7.24 8.58
N VAL A 78 -6.74 6.20 9.25
CA VAL A 78 -5.91 5.11 9.77
C VAL A 78 -6.24 3.82 9.01
N THR A 79 -5.20 3.13 8.54
CA THR A 79 -5.32 1.77 8.02
C THR A 79 -4.30 0.85 8.68
N GLU A 80 -4.64 -0.43 8.78
CA GLU A 80 -3.74 -1.48 9.20
C GLU A 80 -3.22 -2.18 7.94
N GLU A 81 -1.90 -2.24 7.78
CA GLU A 81 -1.28 -2.79 6.58
C GLU A 81 -0.31 -3.92 6.93
N SER A 82 -0.42 -5.01 6.18
CA SER A 82 0.56 -6.10 6.15
C SER A 82 1.12 -6.23 4.74
N ARG A 83 2.45 -6.22 4.59
CA ARG A 83 3.13 -6.29 3.30
C ARG A 83 4.15 -7.41 3.29
N VAL A 84 4.07 -8.30 2.31
CA VAL A 84 5.01 -9.41 2.11
C VAL A 84 5.98 -9.04 1.00
N TRP A 85 7.26 -9.08 1.35
CA TRP A 85 8.36 -8.76 0.48
C TRP A 85 9.25 -9.98 0.24
N GLU A 86 9.77 -10.10 -0.96
CA GLU A 86 10.74 -11.12 -1.36
C GLU A 86 11.95 -10.45 -2.01
N PHE A 87 13.15 -10.89 -1.67
CA PHE A 87 14.40 -10.43 -2.27
C PHE A 87 14.73 -11.31 -3.47
N VAL A 88 14.57 -10.77 -4.68
CA VAL A 88 14.76 -11.51 -5.94
C VAL A 88 15.87 -10.84 -6.75
N GLY A 89 16.91 -11.61 -7.07
CA GLY A 89 18.13 -11.12 -7.72
C GLY A 89 18.89 -10.16 -6.81
N SER A 90 18.64 -8.86 -6.96
CA SER A 90 19.29 -7.79 -6.21
C SER A 90 18.31 -6.75 -5.66
N ARG A 91 17.00 -7.03 -5.69
CA ARG A 91 15.95 -6.06 -5.32
C ARG A 91 14.83 -6.70 -4.52
N TRP A 92 14.30 -5.94 -3.58
CA TRP A 92 13.06 -6.27 -2.88
C TRP A 92 11.86 -6.05 -3.80
N LYS A 93 10.96 -7.05 -3.82
CA LYS A 93 9.71 -7.04 -4.56
C LYS A 93 8.56 -7.23 -3.59
N LEU A 94 7.56 -6.35 -3.67
CA LEU A 94 6.30 -6.55 -2.96
C LEU A 94 5.52 -7.65 -3.68
N ARG A 95 5.26 -8.75 -2.99
CA ARG A 95 4.57 -9.94 -3.53
C ARG A 95 3.10 -9.99 -3.11
N HIS A 96 2.81 -9.49 -1.90
CA HIS A 96 1.45 -9.40 -1.39
C HIS A 96 1.29 -8.17 -0.48
N PHE A 97 0.11 -7.57 -0.47
CA PHE A 97 -0.29 -6.71 0.64
C PHE A 97 -1.76 -6.90 1.04
N HIS A 98 -2.04 -6.63 2.30
CA HIS A 98 -3.39 -6.54 2.84
C HIS A 98 -3.53 -5.18 3.54
N ARG A 99 -4.54 -4.41 3.17
CA ARG A 99 -4.95 -3.17 3.83
C ARG A 99 -6.36 -3.31 4.38
N SER A 100 -6.54 -3.07 5.67
CA SER A 100 -7.86 -2.97 6.32
C SER A 100 -8.06 -1.58 6.94
N PRO A 101 -9.31 -1.13 7.14
CA PRO A 101 -9.58 0.03 7.98
C PRO A 101 -8.98 -0.16 9.37
N GLY A 102 -8.42 0.89 9.96
CA GLY A 102 -7.98 0.83 11.35
C GLY A 102 -9.17 0.62 12.29
N ALA A 103 -8.96 -0.11 13.39
CA ALA A 103 -9.95 -0.19 14.47
C ALA A 103 -10.29 1.23 14.97
N SER A 104 -11.59 1.49 15.15
CA SER A 104 -12.16 2.72 15.73
C SER A 104 -11.77 2.87 17.20
#